data_AF-A0A2S0VQA1-F1
#
_entry.id   AF-A0A2S0VQA1-F1
#
_cell.length_a   1.000
_cell.length_b   1.000
_cell.length_c   1.000
_cell.angle_alpha   90.00
_cell.angle_beta   90.00
_cell.angle_gamma   90.00
#
_symmetry.space_group_name_H-M   'P 1'
#
loop_
_entity.id
_entity.type
_entity.pdbx_description
1 polymer ?
#
loop_
_entity_poly.entity_id
_entity_poly.type
_entity_poly.pdbx_seq_one_letter_code
_entity_poly.pdbx_strand_id
1 'polypeptide(L)'
;MSICMDISAWKTDDKRWVKERKAQWRILKKKLLQLTGIEGGYPIKSLEKYFLTGKFELSGVENPIMGNVFNGGVFIEFWLHPDHSEENFDRIIENYKQACLEENVSFLGRQIGQWRYFLSMMGGGSYTELAFPDRYQFDLEEGSFFDNLEYLVYEKLVPHRFTKDHYSNLNQKEFSEAAKHEFYLTLAGLKVVIFAEGRLIPFSLSFKRVPYFHDTLHCGYYRVKGFDMFVKVVDMIIDSPDEFDPLQVKMAKEIADVFEDPELPEELRDDLVLIRSGGKYRPDTVWTDQNYKDSHLKRP
;
A
#
# COMPACT_ATOMS: atom_id res chain seq x y z
N MET A 1 -25.71 5.19 -16.81
CA MET A 1 -25.81 4.11 -17.83
C MET A 1 -25.23 2.88 -17.17
N SER A 2 -25.91 1.73 -17.19
CA SER A 2 -25.42 0.54 -16.48
C SER A 2 -24.19 -0.01 -17.21
N ILE A 3 -23.01 0.07 -16.60
CA ILE A 3 -21.82 -0.64 -17.09
C ILE A 3 -22.15 -2.12 -16.95
N CYS A 4 -22.46 -2.78 -18.08
CA CYS A 4 -22.75 -4.19 -18.11
C CYS A 4 -21.44 -4.94 -17.85
N MET A 5 -21.20 -5.34 -16.60
CA MET A 5 -20.05 -6.19 -16.27
C MET A 5 -20.19 -7.50 -17.03
N ASP A 6 -19.14 -7.86 -17.78
CA ASP A 6 -19.09 -9.17 -18.42
C ASP A 6 -18.89 -10.25 -17.35
N ILE A 7 -19.97 -11.00 -17.12
CA ILE A 7 -20.08 -12.08 -16.14
C ILE A 7 -19.77 -13.46 -16.74
N SER A 8 -19.26 -13.54 -17.97
CA SER A 8 -18.98 -14.82 -18.65
C SER A 8 -17.99 -15.71 -17.87
N ALA A 9 -17.12 -15.10 -17.08
CA ALA A 9 -16.18 -15.82 -16.22
C ALA A 9 -16.86 -16.52 -15.02
N TRP A 10 -18.10 -16.13 -14.67
CA TRP A 10 -18.90 -16.76 -13.61
C TRP A 10 -19.76 -17.88 -14.20
N LYS A 11 -19.37 -19.12 -13.94
CA LYS A 11 -20.09 -20.32 -14.38
C LYS A 11 -21.22 -20.67 -13.41
N THR A 12 -22.18 -19.76 -13.22
CA THR A 12 -23.24 -19.90 -12.19
C THR A 12 -24.15 -21.11 -12.38
N ASP A 13 -24.26 -21.61 -13.62
CA ASP A 13 -25.05 -22.80 -13.94
C ASP A 13 -24.29 -24.12 -13.69
N ASP A 14 -22.96 -24.06 -13.53
CA ASP A 14 -22.13 -25.21 -13.20
C ASP A 14 -22.16 -25.46 -11.68
N LYS A 15 -22.92 -26.47 -11.27
CA LYS A 15 -23.06 -26.87 -9.86
C LYS A 15 -21.72 -27.22 -9.19
N ARG A 16 -20.75 -27.76 -9.93
CA ARG A 16 -19.43 -28.10 -9.40
C ARG A 16 -18.64 -26.82 -9.14
N TRP A 17 -18.61 -25.92 -10.12
CA TRP A 17 -17.96 -24.61 -9.98
C TRP A 17 -18.54 -23.80 -8.80
N VAL A 18 -19.87 -23.75 -8.66
CA VAL A 18 -20.54 -23.06 -7.55
C VAL A 18 -20.15 -23.66 -6.19
N LYS A 19 -20.06 -24.99 -6.09
CA LYS A 19 -19.66 -25.68 -4.85
C LYS A 19 -18.21 -25.34 -4.49
N GLU A 20 -17.30 -25.37 -5.46
CA GLU A 20 -15.88 -25.02 -5.28
C GLU A 20 -15.71 -23.56 -4.86
N ARG A 21 -16.39 -22.62 -5.55
CA ARG A 21 -16.37 -21.19 -5.18
C ARG A 21 -16.93 -20.96 -3.78
N LYS A 22 -18.05 -21.56 -3.40
CA LYS A 22 -18.57 -21.43 -2.02
C LYS A 22 -17.59 -21.94 -0.95
N ALA A 23 -16.78 -22.95 -1.27
CA ALA A 23 -15.71 -23.39 -0.36
C ALA A 23 -14.58 -22.36 -0.28
N GLN A 24 -14.10 -21.85 -1.41
CA GLN A 24 -13.09 -20.77 -1.46
C GLN A 24 -13.53 -19.52 -0.70
N TRP A 25 -14.79 -19.12 -0.84
CA TRP A 25 -15.35 -17.96 -0.13
C TRP A 25 -15.22 -18.08 1.40
N ARG A 26 -15.34 -19.28 1.97
CA ARG A 26 -15.19 -19.46 3.43
C ARG A 26 -13.78 -19.15 3.90
N ILE A 27 -12.77 -19.38 3.05
CA ILE A 27 -11.37 -19.06 3.33
C ILE A 27 -11.15 -17.56 3.14
N LEU A 28 -11.57 -17.01 1.99
CA LEU A 28 -11.44 -15.58 1.67
C LEU A 28 -12.17 -14.68 2.67
N LYS A 29 -13.37 -15.08 3.13
CA LYS A 29 -14.10 -14.35 4.16
C LYS A 29 -13.31 -14.25 5.46
N LYS A 30 -12.59 -15.30 5.86
CA LYS A 30 -11.73 -15.24 7.04
C LYS A 30 -10.59 -14.24 6.83
N LYS A 31 -9.91 -14.29 5.67
CA LYS A 31 -8.90 -13.29 5.29
C LYS A 31 -9.48 -11.87 5.36
N LEU A 32 -10.57 -11.58 4.64
CA LEU A 32 -11.22 -10.27 4.62
C LEU A 32 -11.57 -9.73 6.02
N LEU A 33 -12.04 -10.57 6.94
CA LEU A 33 -12.36 -10.12 8.30
C LEU A 33 -11.15 -9.66 9.11
N GLN A 34 -9.93 -10.00 8.70
CA GLN A 34 -8.68 -9.61 9.37
C GLN A 34 -8.17 -8.23 8.92
N LEU A 35 -8.61 -7.73 7.76
CA LEU A 35 -8.18 -6.43 7.25
C LEU A 35 -8.76 -5.31 8.12
N THR A 36 -7.87 -4.56 8.78
CA THR A 36 -8.20 -3.33 9.49
C THR A 36 -8.97 -2.38 8.57
N GLY A 37 -10.19 -2.02 8.95
CA GLY A 37 -11.12 -1.24 8.12
C GLY A 37 -12.37 -2.01 7.73
N ILE A 38 -12.31 -3.35 7.61
CA ILE A 38 -13.49 -4.19 7.34
C ILE A 38 -14.36 -4.39 8.60
N GLU A 39 -13.76 -4.29 9.78
CA GLU A 39 -14.46 -4.18 11.07
C GLU A 39 -15.18 -2.81 11.17
N GLY A 40 -16.41 -2.72 10.67
CA GLY A 40 -17.31 -1.58 10.96
C GLY A 40 -18.09 -0.96 9.80
N GLY A 41 -17.95 -1.41 8.54
CA GLY A 41 -18.68 -0.77 7.43
C GLY A 41 -18.65 -1.43 6.05
N TYR A 42 -17.86 -2.48 5.84
CA TYR A 42 -17.80 -3.17 4.54
C TYR A 42 -18.88 -4.27 4.48
N PRO A 43 -19.75 -4.30 3.46
CA PRO A 43 -20.75 -5.35 3.36
C PRO A 43 -20.13 -6.61 2.76
N ILE A 44 -19.61 -7.47 3.65
CA ILE A 44 -19.16 -8.84 3.32
C ILE A 44 -20.18 -9.58 2.45
N LYS A 45 -21.49 -9.33 2.64
CA LYS A 45 -22.56 -9.91 1.81
C LYS A 45 -22.50 -9.46 0.35
N SER A 46 -22.15 -8.20 0.08
CA SER A 46 -22.02 -7.68 -1.28
C SER A 46 -20.79 -8.25 -1.98
N LEU A 47 -19.68 -8.39 -1.25
CA LEU A 47 -18.47 -9.07 -1.75
C LEU A 47 -18.73 -10.55 -2.01
N GLU A 48 -19.46 -11.24 -1.13
CA GLU A 48 -19.89 -12.63 -1.33
C GLU A 48 -20.72 -12.77 -2.60
N LYS A 49 -21.68 -11.86 -2.78
CA LYS A 49 -22.54 -11.87 -3.96
C LYS A 49 -21.74 -11.67 -5.24
N TYR A 50 -20.85 -10.69 -5.27
CA TYR A 50 -19.97 -10.48 -6.42
C TYR A 50 -19.10 -11.72 -6.68
N PHE A 51 -18.42 -12.22 -5.66
CA PHE A 51 -17.56 -13.39 -5.78
C PHE A 51 -18.30 -14.62 -6.35
N LEU A 52 -19.56 -14.83 -5.94
CA LEU A 52 -20.37 -15.96 -6.38
C LEU A 52 -21.09 -15.75 -7.72
N THR A 53 -21.42 -14.51 -8.10
CA THR A 53 -22.36 -14.24 -9.21
C THR A 53 -21.93 -13.17 -10.21
N GLY A 54 -20.84 -12.46 -9.95
CA GLY A 54 -20.36 -11.32 -10.75
C GLY A 54 -21.16 -10.04 -10.54
N LYS A 55 -22.15 -10.04 -9.64
CA LYS A 55 -23.04 -8.90 -9.40
C LYS A 55 -22.75 -8.22 -8.06
N PHE A 56 -22.54 -6.91 -8.10
CA PHE A 56 -22.58 -6.07 -6.89
C PHE A 56 -24.02 -5.74 -6.52
N GLU A 57 -24.34 -5.90 -5.24
CA GLU A 57 -25.53 -5.29 -4.65
C GLU A 57 -25.12 -4.55 -3.39
N LEU A 58 -25.02 -3.24 -3.51
CA LEU A 58 -25.03 -2.34 -2.38
C LEU A 58 -26.32 -1.55 -2.48
N SER A 59 -27.12 -1.57 -1.42
CA SER A 59 -28.44 -0.96 -1.39
C SER A 59 -28.37 0.49 -1.89
N GLY A 60 -28.94 0.76 -3.07
CA GLY A 60 -29.04 2.09 -3.66
C GLY A 60 -27.86 2.56 -4.52
N VAL A 61 -26.83 1.74 -4.78
CA VAL A 61 -25.71 2.11 -5.67
C VAL A 61 -25.49 1.02 -6.72
N GLU A 62 -25.71 1.33 -7.99
CA GLU A 62 -25.57 0.37 -9.11
C GLU A 62 -24.13 -0.11 -9.30
N ASN A 63 -23.13 0.69 -8.93
CA ASN A 63 -21.73 0.27 -8.90
C ASN A 63 -21.02 0.84 -7.65
N PRO A 64 -21.03 0.12 -6.54
CA PRO A 64 -20.52 0.64 -5.30
C PRO A 64 -19.00 0.71 -5.22
N ILE A 65 -18.28 0.01 -6.11
CA ILE A 65 -16.82 0.10 -6.16
C ILE A 65 -16.35 1.40 -6.82
N MET A 66 -17.21 2.04 -7.61
CA MET A 66 -16.99 3.38 -8.17
C MET A 66 -17.37 4.48 -7.17
N GLY A 67 -18.34 4.23 -6.30
CA GLY A 67 -18.62 5.10 -5.16
C GLY A 67 -17.43 5.13 -4.21
N ASN A 68 -17.26 6.21 -3.44
CA ASN A 68 -16.21 6.39 -2.43
C ASN A 68 -16.19 5.32 -1.29
N VAL A 69 -16.81 4.16 -1.49
CA VAL A 69 -17.06 3.09 -0.53
C VAL A 69 -15.86 2.14 -0.42
N PHE A 70 -15.05 1.97 -1.46
CA PHE A 70 -13.93 1.01 -1.46
C PHE A 70 -12.58 1.68 -1.71
N ASN A 71 -11.81 1.92 -0.65
CA ASN A 71 -10.36 2.14 -0.81
C ASN A 71 -9.74 0.83 -1.35
N GLY A 72 -9.18 0.85 -2.56
CA GLY A 72 -8.64 -0.35 -3.22
C GLY A 72 -9.62 -1.12 -4.10
N GLY A 73 -10.69 -0.47 -4.57
CA GLY A 73 -11.76 -1.08 -5.36
C GLY A 73 -11.32 -1.99 -6.52
N VAL A 74 -10.47 -1.48 -7.42
CA VAL A 74 -9.90 -2.24 -8.55
C VAL A 74 -9.26 -3.56 -8.10
N PHE A 75 -8.50 -3.51 -7.00
CA PHE A 75 -7.81 -4.68 -6.49
C PHE A 75 -8.77 -5.68 -5.86
N ILE A 76 -9.73 -5.23 -5.04
CA ILE A 76 -10.72 -6.13 -4.44
C ILE A 76 -11.58 -6.79 -5.51
N GLU A 77 -11.96 -6.04 -6.55
CA GLU A 77 -12.66 -6.59 -7.71
C GLU A 77 -11.82 -7.69 -8.38
N PHE A 78 -10.57 -7.38 -8.70
CA PHE A 78 -9.66 -8.33 -9.35
C PHE A 78 -9.39 -9.57 -8.48
N TRP A 79 -9.12 -9.40 -7.19
CA TRP A 79 -8.86 -10.51 -6.27
C TRP A 79 -10.05 -11.47 -6.16
N LEU A 80 -11.27 -10.93 -6.12
CA LEU A 80 -12.49 -11.73 -6.04
C LEU A 80 -12.96 -12.27 -7.40
N HIS A 81 -12.39 -11.79 -8.51
CA HIS A 81 -12.70 -12.25 -9.86
C HIS A 81 -12.29 -13.73 -10.05
N PRO A 82 -13.04 -14.54 -10.84
CA PRO A 82 -12.65 -15.91 -11.14
C PRO A 82 -11.53 -16.06 -12.18
N ASP A 83 -11.17 -14.96 -12.86
CA ASP A 83 -10.06 -14.87 -13.82
C ASP A 83 -9.03 -13.85 -13.33
N HIS A 84 -7.80 -14.32 -13.09
CA HIS A 84 -6.67 -13.51 -12.62
C HIS A 84 -5.64 -13.23 -13.72
N SER A 85 -6.04 -13.29 -15.00
CA SER A 85 -5.20 -12.88 -16.13
C SER A 85 -4.89 -11.38 -16.11
N GLU A 86 -3.74 -10.99 -16.67
CA GLU A 86 -3.40 -9.58 -16.86
C GLU A 86 -4.41 -8.85 -17.75
N GLU A 87 -4.93 -9.53 -18.77
CA GLU A 87 -5.93 -8.99 -19.69
C GLU A 87 -7.22 -8.61 -18.94
N ASN A 88 -7.67 -9.46 -18.01
CA ASN A 88 -8.78 -9.13 -17.15
C ASN A 88 -8.46 -7.96 -16.21
N PHE A 89 -7.24 -7.91 -15.67
CA PHE A 89 -6.83 -6.81 -14.80
C PHE A 89 -6.84 -5.47 -15.54
N ASP A 90 -6.27 -5.42 -16.75
CA ASP A 90 -6.25 -4.25 -17.60
C ASP A 90 -7.68 -3.80 -17.97
N ARG A 91 -8.59 -4.76 -18.22
CA ARG A 91 -10.03 -4.49 -18.43
C ARG A 91 -10.69 -3.84 -17.21
N ILE A 92 -10.44 -4.38 -16.01
CA ILE A 92 -10.98 -3.80 -14.76
C ILE A 92 -10.45 -2.37 -14.60
N ILE A 93 -9.15 -2.14 -14.81
CA ILE A 93 -8.56 -0.79 -14.74
C ILE A 93 -9.26 0.17 -15.71
N GLU A 94 -9.49 -0.25 -16.95
CA GLU A 94 -10.12 0.59 -17.96
C GLU A 94 -11.58 0.93 -17.61
N ASN A 95 -12.35 -0.02 -17.06
CA ASN A 95 -13.71 0.24 -16.60
C ASN A 95 -13.74 1.37 -15.56
N TYR A 96 -12.80 1.40 -14.61
CA TYR A 96 -12.73 2.46 -13.61
C TYR A 96 -12.26 3.78 -14.17
N LYS A 97 -11.35 3.78 -15.15
CA LYS A 97 -10.97 5.00 -15.87
C LYS A 97 -12.19 5.63 -16.53
N GLN A 98 -12.97 4.82 -17.25
CA GLN A 98 -14.16 5.30 -17.95
C GLN A 98 -15.20 5.89 -16.97
N ALA A 99 -15.47 5.21 -15.86
CA ALA A 99 -16.40 5.77 -14.87
C ALA A 99 -15.91 7.07 -14.21
N CYS A 100 -14.60 7.20 -13.98
CA CYS A 100 -14.05 8.47 -13.50
C CYS A 100 -14.22 9.59 -14.53
N LEU A 101 -14.06 9.30 -15.82
CA LEU A 101 -14.34 10.26 -16.90
C LEU A 101 -15.81 10.67 -16.92
N GLU A 102 -16.74 9.72 -16.77
CA GLU A 102 -18.18 9.99 -16.70
C GLU A 102 -18.56 10.89 -15.52
N GLU A 103 -17.88 10.74 -14.38
CA GLU A 103 -18.07 11.60 -13.20
C GLU A 103 -17.29 12.92 -13.27
N ASN A 104 -16.56 13.19 -14.35
CA ASN A 104 -15.66 14.33 -14.50
C ASN A 104 -14.64 14.45 -13.34
N VAL A 105 -14.11 13.31 -12.90
CA VAL A 105 -13.09 13.22 -11.85
C VAL A 105 -11.82 12.58 -12.42
N SER A 106 -10.67 13.08 -12.00
CA SER A 106 -9.39 12.46 -12.35
C SER A 106 -9.32 11.06 -11.76
N PHE A 107 -9.27 10.04 -12.63
CA PHE A 107 -8.97 8.66 -12.24
C PHE A 107 -7.70 8.61 -11.40
N LEU A 108 -6.65 9.24 -11.90
CA LEU A 108 -5.36 9.34 -11.23
C LEU A 108 -5.49 10.05 -9.87
N GLY A 109 -6.17 11.19 -9.79
CA GLY A 109 -6.31 11.96 -8.55
C GLY A 109 -7.16 11.27 -7.47
N ARG A 110 -8.27 10.62 -7.85
CA ARG A 110 -9.16 9.92 -6.91
C ARG A 110 -8.57 8.58 -6.48
N GLN A 111 -8.05 7.81 -7.43
CA GLN A 111 -7.61 6.44 -7.18
C GLN A 111 -6.16 6.35 -6.68
N ILE A 112 -5.22 7.19 -7.12
CA ILE A 112 -3.85 7.16 -6.56
C ILE A 112 -3.87 7.39 -5.06
N GLY A 113 -4.68 8.35 -4.55
CA GLY A 113 -4.78 8.59 -3.11
C GLY A 113 -5.32 7.37 -2.35
N GLN A 114 -6.38 6.74 -2.86
CA GLN A 114 -7.01 5.58 -2.22
C GLN A 114 -6.18 4.30 -2.36
N TRP A 115 -5.53 4.09 -3.49
CA TRP A 115 -4.63 2.97 -3.73
C TRP A 115 -3.33 3.12 -2.99
N ARG A 116 -2.72 4.31 -2.95
CA ARG A 116 -1.55 4.55 -2.10
C ARG A 116 -1.87 4.29 -0.65
N TYR A 117 -3.03 4.74 -0.18
CA TYR A 117 -3.47 4.46 1.18
C TYR A 117 -3.67 2.95 1.39
N PHE A 118 -4.40 2.28 0.49
CA PHE A 118 -4.60 0.84 0.54
C PHE A 118 -3.28 0.08 0.51
N LEU A 119 -2.39 0.37 -0.44
CA LEU A 119 -1.06 -0.22 -0.58
C LEU A 119 -0.10 0.18 0.55
N SER A 120 -0.32 1.33 1.20
CA SER A 120 0.41 1.75 2.40
C SER A 120 -0.06 0.97 3.62
N MET A 121 -1.36 0.68 3.75
CA MET A 121 -1.87 -0.27 4.76
C MET A 121 -1.34 -1.69 4.47
N MET A 122 -1.18 -2.04 3.20
CA MET A 122 -0.66 -3.33 2.75
C MET A 122 0.87 -3.43 2.82
N GLY A 123 1.56 -2.30 2.87
CA GLY A 123 3.01 -2.17 2.87
C GLY A 123 3.55 -1.55 4.16
N GLY A 124 2.77 -1.54 5.25
CA GLY A 124 3.14 -0.89 6.50
C GLY A 124 2.53 -1.61 7.69
N GLY A 125 3.35 -1.97 8.65
CA GLY A 125 2.99 -2.27 10.04
C GLY A 125 2.49 -3.67 10.30
N SER A 126 1.46 -4.03 9.58
CA SER A 126 0.53 -5.06 10.03
C SER A 126 0.98 -6.47 9.71
N TYR A 127 2.09 -6.63 9.00
CA TYR A 127 2.63 -7.92 8.57
C TYR A 127 3.87 -8.33 9.37
N THR A 128 3.80 -8.15 10.69
CA THR A 128 4.69 -8.83 11.64
C THR A 128 3.82 -9.72 12.51
N GLU A 129 4.27 -10.96 12.80
CA GLU A 129 3.49 -11.91 13.61
C GLU A 129 3.10 -11.32 14.99
N LEU A 130 3.92 -10.40 15.53
CA LEU A 130 3.72 -9.78 16.85
C LEU A 130 2.72 -8.62 16.87
N ALA A 131 2.56 -7.86 15.79
CA ALA A 131 1.71 -6.66 15.83
C ALA A 131 0.22 -7.00 15.97
N PHE A 132 -0.21 -8.15 15.42
CA PHE A 132 -1.59 -8.62 15.52
C PHE A 132 -1.67 -10.15 15.51
N PRO A 133 -1.19 -10.83 16.58
CA PRO A 133 -1.13 -12.29 16.64
C PRO A 133 -2.51 -12.95 16.50
N ASP A 134 -3.56 -12.28 16.98
CA ASP A 134 -4.93 -12.76 16.88
C ASP A 134 -5.59 -12.46 15.52
N ARG A 135 -5.03 -11.52 14.73
CA ARG A 135 -5.61 -11.12 13.45
C ARG A 135 -4.99 -11.89 12.30
N TYR A 136 -3.68 -12.06 12.24
CA TYR A 136 -3.02 -12.76 11.12
C TYR A 136 -2.74 -14.21 11.47
N GLN A 137 -3.80 -15.01 11.55
CA GLN A 137 -3.72 -16.47 11.84
C GLN A 137 -3.42 -17.33 10.61
N PHE A 138 -3.10 -16.72 9.47
CA PHE A 138 -2.75 -17.47 8.27
C PHE A 138 -1.26 -17.77 8.27
N ASP A 139 -0.93 -19.03 7.99
CA ASP A 139 0.42 -19.45 7.71
C ASP A 139 0.85 -18.83 6.37
N LEU A 140 1.66 -17.78 6.45
CA LEU A 140 2.17 -17.03 5.30
C LEU A 140 3.52 -17.59 4.81
N GLU A 141 3.95 -18.75 5.32
CA GLU A 141 5.16 -19.43 4.83
C GLU A 141 5.02 -19.88 3.37
N GLU A 142 3.80 -20.20 2.92
CA GLU A 142 3.55 -20.73 1.57
C GLU A 142 3.02 -19.68 0.57
N GLY A 143 2.76 -18.43 1.00
CA GLY A 143 2.25 -17.41 0.09
C GLY A 143 1.86 -16.09 0.75
N SER A 144 1.47 -15.12 -0.09
CA SER A 144 1.02 -13.82 0.37
C SER A 144 -0.45 -13.84 0.80
N PHE A 145 -0.89 -12.77 1.47
CA PHE A 145 -2.28 -12.66 1.93
C PHE A 145 -3.27 -12.67 0.75
N PHE A 146 -2.91 -12.06 -0.38
CA PHE A 146 -3.75 -11.92 -1.57
C PHE A 146 -3.33 -12.82 -2.73
N ASP A 147 -2.75 -13.99 -2.40
CA ASP A 147 -2.45 -15.03 -3.37
C ASP A 147 -1.49 -14.54 -4.48
N ASN A 148 -0.55 -13.67 -4.10
CA ASN A 148 0.46 -12.95 -4.88
C ASN A 148 -0.06 -11.87 -5.84
N LEU A 149 -1.37 -11.59 -5.85
CA LEU A 149 -1.95 -10.59 -6.74
C LEU A 149 -1.57 -9.15 -6.36
N GLU A 150 -1.17 -8.90 -5.12
CA GLU A 150 -0.69 -7.59 -4.68
C GLU A 150 0.56 -7.13 -5.45
N TYR A 151 1.36 -8.07 -5.96
CA TYR A 151 2.51 -7.75 -6.80
C TYR A 151 2.06 -7.24 -8.16
N LEU A 152 1.10 -7.92 -8.82
CA LEU A 152 0.60 -7.45 -10.11
C LEU A 152 -0.01 -6.05 -9.99
N VAL A 153 -0.71 -5.78 -8.88
CA VAL A 153 -1.26 -4.47 -8.57
C VAL A 153 -0.17 -3.44 -8.34
N TYR A 154 0.86 -3.78 -7.57
CA TYR A 154 2.02 -2.92 -7.39
C TYR A 154 2.67 -2.58 -8.74
N GLU A 155 2.95 -3.60 -9.56
CA GLU A 155 3.63 -3.46 -10.85
C GLU A 155 2.85 -2.57 -11.84
N LYS A 156 1.52 -2.72 -11.93
CA LYS A 156 0.70 -2.01 -12.93
C LYS A 156 0.16 -0.66 -12.47
N LEU A 157 -0.14 -0.49 -11.18
CA LEU A 157 -0.89 0.68 -10.69
C LEU A 157 -0.05 1.66 -9.88
N VAL A 158 1.10 1.22 -9.38
CA VAL A 158 1.96 2.05 -8.54
C VAL A 158 3.12 2.48 -9.42
N PRO A 159 3.40 3.78 -9.54
CA PRO A 159 4.68 4.19 -10.11
C PRO A 159 5.81 3.51 -9.35
N HIS A 160 6.93 3.13 -9.95
CA HIS A 160 8.03 2.53 -9.15
C HIS A 160 9.00 3.57 -8.60
N ARG A 161 8.84 4.81 -9.07
CA ARG A 161 9.66 5.98 -8.74
C ARG A 161 8.77 7.18 -8.44
N PHE A 162 9.24 8.02 -7.54
CA PHE A 162 8.62 9.30 -7.24
C PHE A 162 9.30 10.40 -8.08
N THR A 163 8.84 10.59 -9.31
CA THR A 163 9.40 11.60 -10.23
C THR A 163 8.37 12.65 -10.60
N LYS A 164 8.82 13.85 -10.96
CA LYS A 164 7.92 14.94 -11.35
C LYS A 164 7.03 14.58 -12.55
N ASP A 165 7.53 13.74 -13.45
CA ASP A 165 6.82 13.31 -14.66
C ASP A 165 5.53 12.55 -14.33
N HIS A 166 5.53 11.74 -13.26
CA HIS A 166 4.34 11.04 -12.78
C HIS A 166 3.29 11.96 -12.14
N TYR A 167 3.65 13.22 -11.87
CA TYR A 167 2.77 14.25 -11.30
C TYR A 167 2.83 15.54 -12.12
N SER A 168 2.83 15.41 -13.44
CA SER A 168 2.91 16.54 -14.38
C SER A 168 1.78 17.55 -14.21
N ASN A 169 0.64 17.13 -13.65
CA ASN A 169 -0.51 17.97 -13.35
C ASN A 169 -0.37 18.84 -12.08
N LEU A 170 0.61 18.57 -11.23
CA LEU A 170 0.85 19.36 -10.02
C LEU A 170 1.74 20.58 -10.34
N ASN A 171 1.51 21.73 -9.73
CA ASN A 171 2.52 22.79 -9.74
C ASN A 171 3.69 22.45 -8.78
N GLN A 172 4.74 23.28 -8.74
CA GLN A 172 5.93 22.99 -7.92
C GLN A 172 5.61 22.91 -6.42
N LYS A 173 4.73 23.77 -5.92
CA LYS A 173 4.33 23.78 -4.50
C LYS A 173 3.52 22.52 -4.16
N GLU A 174 2.57 22.14 -5.01
CA GLU A 174 1.76 20.93 -4.84
C GLU A 174 2.60 19.66 -4.91
N PHE A 175 3.57 19.62 -5.84
CA PHE A 175 4.51 18.51 -5.94
C PHE A 175 5.39 18.39 -4.69
N SER A 176 5.87 19.51 -4.18
CA SER A 176 6.62 19.60 -2.91
C SER A 176 5.83 19.02 -1.73
N GLU A 177 4.56 19.41 -1.58
CA GLU A 177 3.70 18.84 -0.52
C GLU A 177 3.43 17.34 -0.73
N ALA A 178 3.23 16.90 -1.98
CA ALA A 178 3.05 15.49 -2.30
C ALA A 178 4.31 14.65 -1.98
N ALA A 179 5.49 15.18 -2.29
CA ALA A 179 6.78 14.55 -2.01
C ALA A 179 7.01 14.40 -0.50
N LYS A 180 6.72 15.44 0.26
CA LYS A 180 6.75 15.41 1.72
C LYS A 180 5.81 14.36 2.29
N HIS A 181 4.57 14.30 1.82
CA HIS A 181 3.60 13.30 2.27
C HIS A 181 4.05 11.87 1.93
N GLU A 182 4.56 11.66 0.71
CA GLU A 182 5.07 10.37 0.28
C GLU A 182 6.28 9.92 1.10
N PHE A 183 7.18 10.85 1.47
CA PHE A 183 8.29 10.57 2.37
C PHE A 183 7.80 10.04 3.71
N TYR A 184 6.80 10.68 4.34
CA TYR A 184 6.26 10.23 5.62
C TYR A 184 5.66 8.82 5.53
N LEU A 185 4.85 8.57 4.50
CA LEU A 185 4.22 7.25 4.31
C LEU A 185 5.27 6.17 4.05
N THR A 186 6.26 6.49 3.22
CA THR A 186 7.35 5.58 2.89
C THR A 186 8.22 5.28 4.11
N LEU A 187 8.64 6.31 4.85
CA LEU A 187 9.41 6.15 6.07
C LEU A 187 8.63 5.35 7.13
N ALA A 188 7.33 5.58 7.27
CA ALA A 188 6.49 4.79 8.17
C ALA A 188 6.46 3.31 7.74
N GLY A 189 6.32 3.01 6.46
CA GLY A 189 6.36 1.64 5.92
C GLY A 189 7.72 0.96 6.15
N LEU A 190 8.83 1.66 5.88
CA LEU A 190 10.18 1.14 6.12
C LEU A 190 10.46 0.93 7.61
N LYS A 191 10.03 1.86 8.47
CA LYS A 191 10.17 1.75 9.92
C LYS A 191 9.56 0.47 10.47
N VAL A 192 8.46 0.01 9.90
CA VAL A 192 7.83 -1.23 10.37
C VAL A 192 8.77 -2.41 10.21
N VAL A 193 9.43 -2.51 9.07
CA VAL A 193 10.37 -3.60 8.80
C VAL A 193 11.60 -3.44 9.68
N ILE A 194 12.18 -2.23 9.68
CA ILE A 194 13.43 -1.93 10.40
C ILE A 194 13.29 -2.08 11.92
N PHE A 195 12.13 -1.76 12.49
CA PHE A 195 11.86 -1.88 13.93
C PHE A 195 11.03 -3.12 14.29
N ALA A 196 10.86 -4.09 13.38
CA ALA A 196 10.13 -5.31 13.69
C ALA A 196 10.85 -6.11 14.79
N GLU A 197 10.09 -6.53 15.81
CA GLU A 197 10.58 -7.39 16.90
C GLU A 197 10.29 -8.89 16.65
N GLY A 198 9.57 -9.19 15.56
CA GLY A 198 9.11 -10.54 15.24
C GLY A 198 9.39 -10.89 13.79
N ARG A 199 9.01 -12.11 13.41
CA ARG A 199 9.21 -12.59 12.05
C ARG A 199 8.53 -11.67 11.05
N LEU A 200 9.27 -11.34 10.00
CA LEU A 200 8.78 -10.59 8.87
C LEU A 200 8.12 -11.49 7.84
N ILE A 201 7.06 -10.97 7.21
CA ILE A 201 6.42 -11.64 6.08
C ILE A 201 7.15 -11.24 4.78
N PRO A 202 7.71 -12.20 4.02
CA PRO A 202 8.48 -11.93 2.80
C PRO A 202 7.69 -11.16 1.73
N PHE A 203 6.36 -11.28 1.78
CA PHE A 203 5.46 -10.72 0.78
C PHE A 203 5.07 -9.25 1.00
N SER A 204 5.62 -8.61 2.03
CA SER A 204 5.29 -7.21 2.34
C SER A 204 5.67 -6.27 1.18
N LEU A 205 4.75 -5.41 0.78
CA LEU A 205 5.04 -4.35 -0.19
C LEU A 205 5.98 -3.26 0.37
N SER A 206 6.31 -3.28 1.67
CA SER A 206 7.33 -2.39 2.25
C SER A 206 8.67 -2.52 1.54
N PHE A 207 9.05 -3.74 1.14
CA PHE A 207 10.31 -4.01 0.43
C PHE A 207 10.38 -3.33 -0.94
N LYS A 208 9.26 -2.88 -1.49
CA LYS A 208 9.20 -2.19 -2.78
C LYS A 208 9.22 -0.67 -2.65
N ARG A 209 9.38 -0.13 -1.43
CA ARG A 209 9.31 1.31 -1.15
C ARG A 209 10.67 2.00 -1.04
N VAL A 210 11.78 1.26 -1.04
CA VAL A 210 13.12 1.86 -1.00
C VAL A 210 13.37 2.85 -2.16
N PRO A 211 12.96 2.58 -3.42
CA PRO A 211 13.12 3.57 -4.50
C PRO A 211 12.35 4.88 -4.27
N TYR A 212 11.17 4.80 -3.65
CA TYR A 212 10.39 5.99 -3.26
C TYR A 212 11.08 6.79 -2.15
N PHE A 213 11.67 6.08 -1.18
CA PHE A 213 12.43 6.70 -0.11
C PHE A 213 13.60 7.49 -0.69
N HIS A 214 14.39 6.85 -1.55
CA HIS A 214 15.47 7.50 -2.30
C HIS A 214 14.99 8.76 -3.03
N ASP A 215 13.96 8.66 -3.86
CA ASP A 215 13.48 9.78 -4.67
C ASP A 215 12.92 10.95 -3.83
N THR A 216 12.29 10.64 -2.70
CA THR A 216 11.75 11.67 -1.80
C THR A 216 12.85 12.35 -0.96
N LEU A 217 13.95 11.67 -0.65
CA LEU A 217 15.16 12.27 -0.08
C LEU A 217 15.81 13.26 -1.06
N HIS A 218 15.87 12.93 -2.34
CA HIS A 218 16.34 13.82 -3.42
C HIS A 218 15.53 15.11 -3.54
N CYS A 219 14.25 15.05 -3.18
CA CYS A 219 13.40 16.24 -3.10
C CYS A 219 13.64 17.10 -1.84
N GLY A 220 14.55 16.69 -0.94
CA GLY A 220 14.96 17.44 0.26
C GLY A 220 14.13 17.14 1.51
N TYR A 221 13.31 16.09 1.53
CA TYR A 221 12.48 15.76 2.69
C TYR A 221 13.12 14.67 3.54
N TYR A 222 13.70 15.06 4.67
CA TYR A 222 14.34 14.11 5.60
C TYR A 222 14.33 14.59 7.06
N ARG A 223 14.28 15.92 7.30
CA ARG A 223 14.21 16.58 8.61
C ARG A 223 12.89 16.39 9.36
N VAL A 224 12.54 15.14 9.61
CA VAL A 224 11.37 14.70 10.37
C VAL A 224 11.80 14.08 11.70
N LYS A 225 10.91 14.16 12.70
CA LYS A 225 11.16 13.57 14.02
C LYS A 225 11.43 12.07 13.92
N GLY A 226 12.51 11.60 14.54
CA GLY A 226 12.88 10.19 14.60
C GLY A 226 13.46 9.64 13.30
N PHE A 227 13.91 10.50 12.37
CA PHE A 227 14.74 10.08 11.25
C PHE A 227 16.15 9.68 11.71
N ASP A 228 16.72 10.40 12.68
CA ASP A 228 17.99 10.08 13.33
C ASP A 228 17.98 8.69 13.98
N MET A 229 16.89 8.34 14.66
CA MET A 229 16.71 7.02 15.25
C MET A 229 16.61 5.94 14.15
N PHE A 230 15.92 6.24 13.05
CA PHE A 230 15.82 5.31 11.92
C PHE A 230 17.20 5.02 11.30
N VAL A 231 18.00 6.05 11.03
CA VAL A 231 19.37 5.91 10.53
C VAL A 231 20.21 5.05 11.47
N LYS A 232 20.18 5.33 12.78
CA LYS A 232 20.94 4.56 13.78
C LYS A 232 20.55 3.09 13.85
N VAL A 233 19.26 2.77 13.70
CA VAL A 233 18.81 1.37 13.69
C VAL A 233 19.20 0.66 12.40
N VAL A 234 19.15 1.35 11.26
CA VAL A 234 19.70 0.81 10.00
C VAL A 234 21.18 0.48 10.17
N ASP A 235 22.00 1.41 10.66
CA ASP A 235 23.44 1.18 10.88
C ASP A 235 23.67 0.04 11.89
N MET A 236 22.89 -0.04 12.97
CA MET A 236 22.96 -1.14 13.95
C MET A 236 22.67 -2.52 13.32
N ILE A 237 21.67 -2.61 12.43
CA ILE A 237 21.36 -3.86 11.72
C ILE A 237 22.51 -4.27 10.79
N ILE A 238 23.17 -3.29 10.15
CA ILE A 238 24.33 -3.53 9.28
C ILE A 238 25.53 -4.03 10.09
N ASP A 239 25.75 -3.47 11.28
CA ASP A 239 26.90 -3.81 12.13
C ASP A 239 26.73 -5.17 12.83
N SER A 240 25.49 -5.57 13.14
CA SER A 240 25.17 -6.81 13.85
C SER A 240 24.12 -7.68 13.11
N PRO A 241 24.35 -8.09 11.85
CA PRO A 241 23.33 -8.72 11.01
C PRO A 241 22.81 -10.05 11.55
N ASP A 242 23.61 -10.77 12.35
CA ASP A 242 23.23 -12.04 12.95
C ASP A 242 22.18 -11.91 14.08
N GLU A 243 21.95 -10.68 14.57
CA GLU A 243 20.95 -10.38 15.61
C GLU A 243 19.55 -10.06 15.05
N PHE A 244 19.40 -9.95 13.72
CA PHE A 244 18.18 -9.49 13.07
C PHE A 244 17.62 -10.50 12.05
N ASP A 245 16.34 -10.35 11.71
CA ASP A 245 15.71 -11.17 10.67
C ASP A 245 16.40 -10.93 9.30
N PRO A 246 16.66 -11.98 8.49
CA PRO A 246 17.32 -11.82 7.19
C PRO A 246 16.68 -10.79 6.26
N LEU A 247 15.36 -10.60 6.35
CA LEU A 247 14.63 -9.58 5.58
C LEU A 247 14.87 -8.16 6.12
N GLN A 248 15.07 -7.99 7.43
CA GLN A 248 15.52 -6.72 8.02
C GLN A 248 16.91 -6.37 7.51
N VAL A 249 17.84 -7.34 7.56
CA VAL A 249 19.22 -7.16 7.08
C VAL A 249 19.25 -6.79 5.61
N LYS A 250 18.45 -7.48 4.78
CA LYS A 250 18.33 -7.15 3.35
C LYS A 250 17.84 -5.72 3.15
N MET A 251 16.75 -5.32 3.80
CA MET A 251 16.20 -3.97 3.66
C MET A 251 17.15 -2.90 4.20
N ALA A 252 17.82 -3.14 5.34
CA ALA A 252 18.79 -2.22 5.91
C ALA A 252 19.94 -1.97 4.93
N LYS A 253 20.43 -2.99 4.22
CA LYS A 253 21.47 -2.83 3.18
C LYS A 253 20.98 -1.96 2.03
N GLU A 254 19.78 -2.23 1.52
CA GLU A 254 19.19 -1.41 0.44
C GLU A 254 18.99 0.06 0.87
N ILE A 255 18.63 0.31 2.13
CA ILE A 255 18.51 1.68 2.68
C ILE A 255 19.90 2.32 2.89
N ALA A 256 20.88 1.55 3.38
CA ALA A 256 22.25 2.04 3.55
C ALA A 256 22.84 2.47 2.20
N ASP A 257 22.62 1.68 1.14
CA ASP A 257 23.03 2.04 -0.23
C ASP A 257 22.41 3.39 -0.67
N VAL A 258 21.16 3.67 -0.28
CA VAL A 258 20.53 4.97 -0.53
C VAL A 258 21.23 6.09 0.24
N PHE A 259 21.64 5.87 1.49
CA PHE A 259 22.36 6.88 2.28
C PHE A 259 23.75 7.20 1.75
N GLU A 260 24.37 6.28 1.02
CA GLU A 260 25.70 6.47 0.40
C GLU A 260 25.62 7.10 -1.00
N ASP A 261 24.42 7.41 -1.51
CA ASP A 261 24.26 8.05 -2.82
C ASP A 261 24.89 9.47 -2.82
N PRO A 262 25.94 9.71 -3.64
CA PRO A 262 26.62 10.99 -3.71
C PRO A 262 25.77 12.11 -4.34
N GLU A 263 24.66 11.78 -4.99
CA GLU A 263 23.74 12.75 -5.59
C GLU A 263 22.70 13.27 -4.58
N LEU A 264 22.63 12.70 -3.37
CA LEU A 264 21.76 13.23 -2.32
C LEU A 264 22.08 14.69 -1.97
N PRO A 265 21.08 15.47 -1.52
CA PRO A 265 21.30 16.85 -1.08
C PRO A 265 22.46 16.95 -0.07
N GLU A 266 23.36 17.92 -0.27
CA GLU A 266 24.55 18.12 0.57
C GLU A 266 24.18 18.20 2.06
N GLU A 267 23.15 18.98 2.38
CA GLU A 267 22.63 19.11 3.74
C GLU A 267 22.17 17.78 4.37
N LEU A 268 21.60 16.86 3.58
CA LEU A 268 21.21 15.53 4.07
C LEU A 268 22.46 14.69 4.35
N ARG A 269 23.46 14.72 3.47
CA ARG A 269 24.72 13.99 3.69
C ARG A 269 25.44 14.49 4.94
N ASP A 270 25.46 15.81 5.16
CA ASP A 270 25.99 16.42 6.39
C ASP A 270 25.21 15.96 7.63
N ASP A 271 23.89 15.95 7.55
CA ASP A 271 23.03 15.47 8.65
C ASP A 271 23.24 13.97 8.93
N LEU A 272 23.46 13.13 7.91
CA LEU A 272 23.79 11.71 8.08
C LEU A 272 25.13 11.53 8.82
N VAL A 273 26.16 12.28 8.43
CA VAL A 273 27.47 12.30 9.13
C VAL A 273 27.28 12.75 10.58
N LEU A 274 26.51 13.82 10.80
CA LEU A 274 26.21 14.33 12.14
C LEU A 274 25.48 13.31 13.00
N ILE A 275 24.47 12.62 12.46
CA ILE A 275 23.72 11.57 13.17
C ILE A 275 24.65 10.42 13.58
N ARG A 276 25.48 9.94 12.65
CA ARG A 276 26.45 8.85 12.86
C ARG A 276 27.53 9.22 13.87
N SER A 277 27.93 10.49 13.92
CA SER A 277 28.88 10.98 14.92
C SER A 277 28.24 11.28 16.30
N GLY A 278 26.96 10.97 16.50
CA GLY A 278 26.24 11.22 17.75
C GLY A 278 25.83 12.69 17.97
N GLY A 279 25.88 13.51 16.92
CA GLY A 279 25.49 14.91 16.94
C GLY A 279 23.99 15.14 17.11
N LYS A 280 23.62 16.39 17.42
CA LYS A 280 22.22 16.78 17.65
C LYS A 280 21.51 17.08 16.33
N TYR A 281 20.82 16.08 15.81
CA TYR A 281 19.89 16.24 14.69
C TYR A 281 18.74 17.20 15.03
N ARG A 282 18.37 18.06 14.09
CA ARG A 282 17.28 19.05 14.26
C ARG A 282 16.21 18.81 13.20
N PRO A 283 15.03 18.28 13.57
CA PRO A 283 13.93 18.15 12.63
C PRO A 283 13.32 19.53 12.32
N ASP A 284 13.01 19.78 11.05
CA ASP A 284 12.32 20.99 10.55
C ASP A 284 10.84 20.97 10.88
N THR A 285 10.29 19.78 11.11
CA THR A 285 8.86 19.57 11.32
C THR A 285 8.58 18.78 12.59
N VAL A 286 7.80 19.39 13.48
CA VAL A 286 7.06 18.68 14.53
C VAL A 286 5.74 18.23 13.90
N TRP A 287 5.76 17.12 13.18
CA TRP A 287 4.50 16.49 12.76
C TRP A 287 3.93 15.76 13.97
N THR A 288 2.90 16.35 14.60
CA THR A 288 2.15 15.72 15.69
C THR A 288 1.08 14.80 15.08
N ASP A 289 0.64 13.77 15.81
CA ASP A 289 -0.50 12.91 15.40
C ASP A 289 -1.77 13.72 15.07
N GLN A 290 -1.85 14.96 15.56
CA GLN A 290 -2.91 15.91 15.24
C GLN A 290 -2.88 16.35 13.77
N ASN A 291 -1.70 16.51 13.16
CA ASN A 291 -1.56 16.87 11.74
C ASN A 291 -2.01 15.72 10.81
N TYR A 292 -1.80 14.47 11.21
CA TYR A 292 -2.34 13.28 10.53
C TYR A 292 -3.87 13.31 10.54
N LYS A 293 -4.46 13.52 11.72
CA LYS A 293 -5.90 13.63 11.91
C LYS A 293 -6.49 14.80 11.12
N ASP A 294 -5.84 15.97 11.14
CA ASP A 294 -6.34 17.16 10.42
C ASP A 294 -6.23 17.03 8.89
N SER A 295 -5.24 16.30 8.38
CA SER A 295 -5.11 15.98 6.95
C SER A 295 -6.13 14.94 6.46
N HIS A 296 -6.72 14.17 7.37
CA HIS A 296 -7.70 13.11 7.08
C HIS A 296 -9.14 13.44 7.54
N LEU A 297 -9.34 14.48 8.36
CA LEU A 297 -10.66 14.87 8.87
C LEU A 297 -11.19 16.19 8.28
N LYS A 298 -10.41 16.91 7.48
CA LYS A 298 -10.93 18.03 6.70
C LYS A 298 -11.28 17.58 5.29
N ARG A 299 -12.43 16.93 5.16
CA ARG A 299 -13.25 17.04 3.95
C ARG A 299 -14.60 17.66 4.34
N PRO A 300 -15.20 18.49 3.46
CA PRO A 300 -16.58 18.93 3.64
C PRO A 300 -17.55 17.75 3.73
#